data_AF-A0A2V8YSS9-F1
#
_entry.id   AF-A0A2V8YSS9-F1
#
_cell.length_a   1.000
_cell.length_b   1.000
_cell.length_c   1.000
_cell.angle_alpha   90.00
_cell.angle_beta   90.00
_cell.angle_gamma   90.00
#
_symmetry.space_group_name_H-M   'P 1'
#
loop_
_entity.id
_entity.type
_entity.pdbx_description
1 polymer ?
#
loop_
_entity_poly.entity_id
_entity_poly.type
_entity_poly.pdbx_seq_one_letter_code
_entity_poly.pdbx_strand_id
1 'polypeptide(L)'
;HDGMLLPTLEVREQVIREIRQWKADIVIAPRPNDYHPDHRYTGVLVQDASYLVIVPDLVTDTPPLKRNPVFLYYSDRFTRPQPFRADIVVSIDDVFEKKINMLDAHVSQFYEWLPWTEGQLEQVPNDPAERKKWLAAGPLAARKLQPEWRGALEKRYGAQARIQHAEAFEITEYGHQPTEEEFRKLFPFFPDR
;
A
#
# COMPACT_ATOMS: atom_id res chain seq x y z
N HIS A 1 15.01 16.06 1.30
CA HIS A 1 15.34 15.68 2.69
C HIS A 1 14.20 14.83 3.22
N ASP A 2 14.51 13.74 3.92
CA ASP A 2 13.55 12.80 4.50
C ASP A 2 13.07 13.27 5.89
N GLY A 3 11.82 13.00 6.24
CA GLY A 3 11.22 13.36 7.53
C GLY A 3 10.74 14.82 7.65
N MET A 4 10.63 15.54 6.54
CA MET A 4 10.32 16.97 6.49
C MET A 4 9.03 17.30 5.74
N LEU A 5 8.22 16.29 5.39
CA LEU A 5 6.93 16.53 4.75
C LEU A 5 6.02 17.30 5.70
N LEU A 6 5.35 18.35 5.21
CA LEU A 6 4.31 19.06 5.94
C LEU A 6 2.98 18.93 5.19
N PRO A 7 1.86 18.69 5.88
CA PRO A 7 0.55 18.56 5.24
C PRO A 7 -0.07 19.93 4.96
N THR A 8 0.56 20.72 4.09
CA THR A 8 0.08 22.07 3.75
C THR A 8 -0.99 22.04 2.67
N LEU A 9 -1.68 23.17 2.47
CA LEU A 9 -2.66 23.31 1.39
C LEU A 9 -2.01 23.08 0.02
N GLU A 10 -0.83 23.64 -0.20
CA GLU A 10 -0.11 23.56 -1.46
C GLU A 10 0.21 22.10 -1.82
N VAL A 11 0.66 21.30 -0.84
CA VAL A 11 0.95 19.87 -1.07
C VAL A 11 -0.34 19.09 -1.31
N ARG A 12 -1.43 19.40 -0.60
CA ARG A 12 -2.74 18.77 -0.85
C ARG A 12 -3.24 19.06 -2.27
N GLU A 13 -3.10 20.29 -2.74
CA GLU A 13 -3.45 20.64 -4.13
C GLU A 13 -2.60 19.87 -5.15
N GLN A 14 -1.30 19.65 -4.87
CA GLN A 14 -0.45 18.78 -5.69
C GLN A 14 -0.99 17.35 -5.73
N VAL A 15 -1.33 16.76 -4.58
CA VAL A 15 -1.90 15.39 -4.52
C VAL A 15 -3.22 15.30 -5.30
N ILE A 16 -4.14 16.26 -5.12
CA ILE A 16 -5.41 16.31 -5.88
C ILE A 16 -5.14 16.37 -7.39
N ARG A 17 -4.20 17.22 -7.80
CA ARG A 17 -3.82 17.40 -9.20
C ARG A 17 -3.32 16.10 -9.82
N GLU A 18 -2.39 15.42 -9.15
CA GLU A 18 -1.84 14.14 -9.64
C GLU A 18 -2.92 13.06 -9.77
N ILE A 19 -3.80 12.93 -8.77
CA ILE A 19 -4.92 11.96 -8.82
C ILE A 19 -5.87 12.27 -9.99
N ARG A 20 -6.18 13.55 -10.23
CA ARG A 20 -7.04 13.99 -11.34
C ARG A 20 -6.40 13.74 -12.71
N GLN A 21 -5.12 14.07 -12.87
CA GLN A 21 -4.40 13.88 -14.13
C GLN A 21 -4.25 12.41 -14.48
N TRP A 22 -3.96 11.57 -13.48
CA TRP A 22 -3.90 10.11 -13.66
C TRP A 22 -5.27 9.49 -13.97
N LYS A 23 -6.36 10.13 -13.56
CA LYS A 23 -7.73 9.58 -13.62
C LYS A 23 -7.85 8.28 -12.84
N ALA A 24 -7.38 8.30 -11.60
CA ALA A 24 -7.29 7.10 -10.77
C ALA A 24 -8.66 6.42 -10.57
N ASP A 25 -8.68 5.10 -10.69
CA ASP A 25 -9.78 4.25 -10.19
C ASP A 25 -9.52 3.81 -8.73
N ILE A 26 -8.25 3.62 -8.38
CA ILE A 26 -7.78 3.22 -7.05
C ILE A 26 -6.60 4.13 -6.64
N VAL A 27 -6.60 4.57 -5.39
CA VAL A 27 -5.47 5.28 -4.76
C VAL A 27 -5.05 4.50 -3.52
N ILE A 28 -3.76 4.16 -3.41
CA ILE A 28 -3.20 3.40 -2.29
C ILE A 28 -2.25 4.30 -1.50
N ALA A 29 -2.39 4.34 -0.18
CA ALA A 29 -1.60 5.21 0.70
C ALA A 29 -1.27 4.54 2.06
N PRO A 30 -0.28 5.06 2.83
CA PRO A 30 -0.13 4.72 4.23
C PRO A 30 -1.34 5.16 5.05
N ARG A 31 -1.56 4.50 6.19
CA ARG A 31 -2.50 5.02 7.21
C ARG A 31 -1.91 6.24 7.93
N PRO A 32 -2.75 7.13 8.48
CA PRO A 32 -2.27 8.29 9.24
C PRO A 32 -1.68 7.93 10.62
N ASN A 33 -1.69 6.66 11.03
CA ASN A 33 -1.07 6.13 12.24
C ASN A 33 0.19 5.33 11.90
N ASP A 34 1.33 6.01 11.85
CA ASP A 34 2.65 5.43 11.53
C ASP A 34 3.76 6.03 12.43
N TYR A 35 4.93 5.38 12.54
CA TYR A 35 6.09 5.90 13.27
C TYR A 35 6.76 7.05 12.50
N HIS A 36 6.73 7.02 11.17
CA HIS A 36 7.41 8.02 10.35
C HIS A 36 6.49 9.22 10.08
N PRO A 37 6.92 10.47 10.35
CA PRO A 37 6.09 11.65 10.11
C PRO A 37 5.65 11.76 8.65
N ASP A 38 6.55 11.48 7.69
CA ASP A 38 6.20 11.59 6.26
C ASP A 38 5.16 10.54 5.84
N HIS A 39 5.15 9.34 6.43
CA HIS A 39 4.09 8.37 6.17
C HIS A 39 2.75 8.90 6.69
N ARG A 40 2.73 9.39 7.93
CA ARG A 40 1.51 9.95 8.53
C ARG A 40 0.96 11.12 7.72
N TYR A 41 1.82 12.07 7.34
CA TYR A 41 1.41 13.25 6.59
C TYR A 41 1.03 12.92 5.15
N THR A 42 1.67 11.93 4.53
CA THR A 42 1.19 11.39 3.24
C THR A 42 -0.20 10.80 3.38
N GLY A 43 -0.45 10.00 4.43
CA GLY A 43 -1.78 9.45 4.72
C GLY A 43 -2.83 10.55 4.93
N VAL A 44 -2.51 11.59 5.72
CA VAL A 44 -3.38 12.76 5.93
C VAL A 44 -3.65 13.50 4.63
N LEU A 45 -2.63 13.76 3.81
CA LEU A 45 -2.78 14.47 2.53
C LEU A 45 -3.67 13.71 1.55
N VAL A 46 -3.48 12.40 1.42
CA VAL A 46 -4.33 11.56 0.55
C VAL A 46 -5.76 11.49 1.10
N GLN A 47 -5.92 11.37 2.42
CA GLN A 47 -7.23 11.39 3.07
C GLN A 47 -7.97 12.71 2.83
N ASP A 48 -7.32 13.85 3.03
CA ASP A 48 -7.91 15.16 2.79
C ASP A 48 -8.24 15.40 1.31
N ALA A 49 -7.43 14.82 0.39
CA ALA A 49 -7.68 14.90 -1.04
C ALA A 49 -8.87 14.03 -1.50
N SER A 50 -9.19 12.95 -0.77
CA SER A 50 -10.07 11.87 -1.25
C SER A 50 -11.48 12.30 -1.70
N TYR A 51 -12.12 13.23 -0.99
CA TYR A 51 -13.38 13.81 -1.43
C TYR A 51 -13.18 14.94 -2.45
N LEU A 52 -12.08 15.68 -2.32
CA LEU A 52 -11.82 16.89 -3.09
C LEU A 52 -11.47 16.61 -4.56
N VAL A 53 -11.04 15.40 -4.92
CA VAL A 53 -10.73 15.04 -6.32
C VAL A 53 -11.94 15.14 -7.25
N ILE A 54 -13.17 15.10 -6.73
CA ILE A 54 -14.41 15.29 -7.51
C ILE A 54 -15.01 16.71 -7.42
N VAL A 55 -14.43 17.61 -6.60
CA VAL A 55 -14.98 18.96 -6.36
C VAL A 55 -14.51 19.95 -7.43
N PRO A 56 -15.40 20.57 -8.22
CA PRO A 56 -14.99 21.38 -9.37
C PRO A 56 -14.29 22.71 -9.02
N ASP A 57 -14.63 23.34 -7.90
CA ASP A 57 -14.14 24.67 -7.50
C ASP A 57 -12.89 24.61 -6.62
N LEU A 58 -11.97 23.70 -6.96
CA LEU A 58 -10.68 23.52 -6.30
C LEU A 58 -9.71 22.87 -7.29
N VAL A 59 -8.43 23.27 -7.30
CA VAL A 59 -7.43 22.78 -8.27
C VAL A 59 -7.97 22.86 -9.71
N THR A 60 -8.44 24.06 -10.08
CA THR A 60 -9.21 24.32 -11.31
C THR A 60 -8.39 24.20 -12.59
N ASP A 61 -7.07 24.09 -12.48
CA ASP A 61 -6.16 23.77 -13.57
C ASP A 61 -6.22 22.29 -13.99
N THR A 62 -6.97 21.45 -13.27
CA THR A 62 -7.29 20.08 -13.69
C THR A 62 -8.78 19.76 -13.54
N PRO A 63 -9.41 19.09 -14.52
CA PRO A 63 -10.83 18.75 -14.42
C PRO A 63 -11.07 17.80 -13.25
N PRO A 64 -12.16 17.96 -12.47
CA PRO A 64 -12.51 17.02 -11.42
C PRO A 64 -12.79 15.63 -12.00
N LEU A 65 -12.54 14.60 -11.19
CA LEU A 65 -12.90 13.24 -11.56
C LEU A 65 -14.43 13.10 -11.65
N LYS A 66 -14.89 12.32 -12.63
CA LYS A 66 -16.33 12.02 -12.79
C LYS A 66 -16.84 11.06 -11.72
N ARG A 67 -15.96 10.24 -11.15
CA ARG A 67 -16.26 9.27 -10.10
C ARG A 67 -15.16 9.37 -9.06
N ASN A 68 -15.54 9.24 -7.79
CA ASN A 68 -14.57 9.22 -6.71
C ASN A 68 -13.83 7.87 -6.72
N PRO A 69 -12.48 7.83 -6.66
CA PRO A 69 -11.73 6.57 -6.58
C PRO A 69 -12.07 5.74 -5.33
N VAL A 70 -11.71 4.46 -5.37
CA VAL A 70 -11.57 3.66 -4.15
C VAL A 70 -10.21 3.97 -3.52
N PHE A 71 -10.23 4.45 -2.29
CA PHE A 71 -9.02 4.73 -1.54
C PHE A 71 -8.71 3.57 -0.61
N LEU A 72 -7.46 3.10 -0.63
CA LEU A 72 -6.99 1.94 0.12
C LEU A 72 -5.80 2.30 0.99
N TYR A 73 -5.76 1.71 2.19
CA TYR A 73 -4.53 1.64 2.96
C TYR A 73 -3.81 0.32 2.73
N TYR A 74 -2.48 0.35 2.55
CA TYR A 74 -1.69 -0.89 2.54
C TYR A 74 -1.42 -1.37 3.98
N SER A 75 -1.27 -2.69 4.14
CA SER A 75 -1.09 -3.28 5.46
C SER A 75 0.12 -2.76 6.23
N ASP A 76 -0.05 -2.65 7.54
CA ASP A 76 1.00 -2.31 8.50
C ASP A 76 0.77 -3.08 9.83
N ARG A 77 1.50 -2.73 10.89
CA ARG A 77 1.43 -3.40 12.20
C ARG A 77 0.93 -2.51 13.35
N PHE A 78 0.50 -1.28 13.07
CA PHE A 78 0.05 -0.35 14.09
C PHE A 78 -1.35 -0.75 14.60
N THR A 79 -1.49 -0.80 15.92
CA THR A 79 -2.74 -1.21 16.60
C THR A 79 -3.53 -0.06 17.19
N ARG A 80 -2.94 1.14 17.23
CA ARG A 80 -3.57 2.36 17.75
C ARG A 80 -3.59 3.45 16.68
N PRO A 81 -4.64 4.30 16.64
CA PRO A 81 -5.85 4.24 17.48
C PRO A 81 -6.75 3.04 17.16
N GLN A 82 -6.55 2.40 16.01
CA GLN A 82 -7.31 1.25 15.53
C GLN A 82 -6.37 0.26 14.80
N PRO A 83 -6.48 -1.06 15.03
CA PRO A 83 -5.74 -2.06 14.26
C PRO A 83 -6.18 -2.07 12.79
N PHE A 84 -5.24 -2.42 11.92
CA PHE A 84 -5.47 -2.59 10.49
C PHE A 84 -6.57 -3.64 10.22
N ARG A 85 -7.49 -3.33 9.30
CA ARG A 85 -8.56 -4.23 8.87
C ARG A 85 -8.31 -4.70 7.43
N ALA A 86 -8.06 -5.99 7.26
CA ALA A 86 -7.81 -6.59 5.95
C ALA A 86 -9.13 -6.83 5.18
N ASP A 87 -9.63 -5.81 4.49
CA ASP A 87 -10.84 -5.92 3.64
C ASP A 87 -10.57 -6.66 2.33
N ILE A 88 -9.36 -6.47 1.79
CA ILE A 88 -8.89 -7.04 0.53
C ILE A 88 -7.58 -7.75 0.81
N VAL A 89 -7.47 -9.02 0.42
CA VAL A 89 -6.21 -9.75 0.49
C VAL A 89 -5.96 -10.41 -0.85
N VAL A 90 -4.80 -10.12 -1.43
CA VAL A 90 -4.39 -10.55 -2.76
C VAL A 90 -3.21 -11.50 -2.63
N SER A 91 -3.34 -12.73 -3.17
CA SER A 91 -2.16 -13.59 -3.35
C SER A 91 -1.20 -12.90 -4.32
N ILE A 92 0.07 -12.89 -3.93
CA ILE A 92 1.16 -12.39 -4.78
C ILE A 92 2.14 -13.51 -5.12
N ASP A 93 1.75 -14.78 -4.96
CA ASP A 93 2.62 -15.93 -5.22
C ASP A 93 3.23 -15.89 -6.63
N ASP A 94 2.41 -15.61 -7.65
CA ASP A 94 2.83 -15.57 -9.06
C ASP A 94 3.76 -14.38 -9.39
N VAL A 95 3.81 -13.37 -8.52
CA VAL A 95 4.58 -12.13 -8.74
C VAL A 95 5.57 -11.85 -7.61
N PHE A 96 5.78 -12.81 -6.70
CA PHE A 96 6.61 -12.61 -5.52
C PHE A 96 8.06 -12.32 -5.91
N GLU A 97 8.63 -13.09 -6.84
CA GLU A 97 9.97 -12.84 -7.39
C GLU A 97 10.12 -11.43 -7.99
N LYS A 98 9.07 -10.91 -8.62
CA LYS A 98 9.07 -9.54 -9.16
C LYS A 98 9.16 -8.50 -8.04
N LYS A 99 8.45 -8.72 -6.93
CA LYS A 99 8.56 -7.90 -5.72
C LYS A 99 9.97 -7.97 -5.14
N ILE A 100 10.57 -9.17 -5.04
CA ILE A 100 11.95 -9.31 -4.55
C ILE A 100 12.93 -8.53 -5.42
N ASN A 101 12.83 -8.65 -6.74
CA ASN A 101 13.67 -7.89 -7.68
C ASN A 101 13.51 -6.38 -7.51
N MET A 102 12.28 -5.91 -7.27
CA MET A 102 12.02 -4.49 -7.01
C MET A 102 12.73 -4.03 -5.72
N LEU A 103 12.64 -4.80 -4.63
CA LEU A 103 13.30 -4.45 -3.37
C LEU A 103 14.83 -4.51 -3.49
N ASP A 104 15.38 -5.55 -4.14
CA ASP A 104 16.83 -5.74 -4.38
C ASP A 104 17.47 -4.58 -5.16
N ALA A 105 16.70 -3.93 -6.04
CA ALA A 105 17.16 -2.76 -6.80
C ALA A 105 17.46 -1.53 -5.91
N HIS A 106 16.91 -1.46 -4.70
CA HIS A 106 17.14 -0.36 -3.76
C HIS A 106 18.25 -0.70 -2.75
N VAL A 107 19.47 -0.88 -3.26
CA VAL A 107 20.64 -1.35 -2.48
C VAL A 107 20.85 -0.53 -1.19
N SER A 108 20.87 0.80 -1.29
CA SER A 108 21.10 1.66 -0.12
C SER A 108 20.01 1.58 0.94
N GLN A 109 18.79 1.14 0.58
CA GLN A 109 17.70 0.98 1.53
C GLN A 109 17.76 -0.38 2.19
N PHE A 110 17.77 -1.46 1.41
CA PHE A 110 17.59 -2.81 1.95
C PHE A 110 18.89 -3.48 2.42
N TYR A 111 20.06 -2.96 2.06
CA TYR A 111 21.35 -3.55 2.40
C TYR A 111 22.27 -2.64 3.20
N GLU A 112 21.92 -1.36 3.35
CA GLU A 112 22.72 -0.39 4.09
C GLU A 112 21.86 0.26 5.18
N TRP A 113 20.94 1.17 4.81
CA TRP A 113 20.22 2.00 5.76
C TRP A 113 19.30 1.20 6.69
N LEU A 114 18.34 0.43 6.16
CA LEU A 114 17.38 -0.29 7.00
C LEU A 114 18.09 -1.29 7.94
N PRO A 115 19.02 -2.15 7.45
CA PRO A 115 19.81 -2.99 8.33
C PRO A 115 20.60 -2.21 9.38
N TRP A 116 21.15 -1.04 9.05
CA TRP A 116 21.83 -0.20 10.03
C TRP A 116 20.89 0.31 11.13
N THR A 117 19.72 0.84 10.77
CA THR A 117 18.72 1.31 11.76
C THR A 117 18.16 0.18 12.63
N GLU A 118 18.14 -1.04 12.11
CA GLU A 118 17.66 -2.22 12.83
C GLU A 118 18.78 -2.93 13.61
N GLY A 119 20.03 -2.47 13.54
CA GLY A 119 21.18 -3.10 14.20
C GLY A 119 21.59 -4.45 13.58
N GLN A 120 21.28 -4.67 12.31
CA GLN A 120 21.50 -5.91 11.55
C GLN A 120 22.51 -5.75 10.40
N LEU A 121 23.18 -4.60 10.26
CA LEU A 121 24.07 -4.33 9.12
C LEU A 121 25.13 -5.41 8.91
N GLU A 122 25.76 -5.89 9.99
CA GLU A 122 26.79 -6.96 9.94
C GLU A 122 26.23 -8.32 9.48
N GLN A 123 24.91 -8.48 9.44
CA GLN A 123 24.25 -9.72 9.00
C GLN A 123 23.97 -9.73 7.49
N VAL A 124 24.17 -8.59 6.80
CA VAL A 124 23.90 -8.47 5.36
C VAL A 124 25.01 -9.19 4.58
N PRO A 125 24.70 -10.23 3.78
CA PRO A 125 25.70 -10.93 2.99
C PRO A 125 26.35 -10.04 1.94
N ASN A 126 27.65 -10.24 1.68
CA ASN A 126 28.37 -9.53 0.63
C ASN A 126 28.13 -10.08 -0.77
N ASP A 127 27.90 -11.40 -0.89
CA ASP A 127 27.60 -12.03 -2.17
C ASP A 127 26.20 -11.60 -2.65
N PRO A 128 26.04 -11.09 -3.89
CA PRO A 128 24.75 -10.60 -4.37
C PRO A 128 23.64 -11.65 -4.37
N ALA A 129 23.94 -12.91 -4.69
CA ALA A 129 22.93 -13.97 -4.73
C ALA A 129 22.47 -14.35 -3.32
N GLU A 130 23.40 -14.47 -2.38
CA GLU A 130 23.07 -14.73 -0.97
C GLU A 130 22.36 -13.54 -0.31
N ARG A 131 22.74 -12.31 -0.66
CA ARG A 131 22.11 -11.09 -0.16
C ARG A 131 20.66 -10.95 -0.62
N LYS A 132 20.36 -11.35 -1.86
CA LYS A 132 18.99 -11.40 -2.38
C LYS A 132 18.15 -12.49 -1.71
N LYS A 133 18.72 -13.67 -1.43
CA LYS A 133 18.05 -14.72 -0.65
C LYS A 133 17.76 -14.24 0.78
N TRP A 134 18.72 -13.55 1.41
CA TRP A 134 18.55 -12.92 2.72
C TRP A 134 17.39 -11.92 2.72
N LEU A 135 17.33 -11.05 1.69
CA LEU A 135 16.21 -10.11 1.52
C LEU A 135 14.87 -10.84 1.39
N ALA A 136 14.79 -11.87 0.53
CA ALA A 136 13.57 -12.63 0.29
C ALA A 136 13.05 -13.35 1.54
N ALA A 137 13.94 -13.79 2.42
CA ALA A 137 13.58 -14.40 3.71
C ALA A 137 13.27 -13.37 4.82
N GLY A 138 13.62 -12.10 4.60
CA GLY A 138 13.48 -11.04 5.58
C GLY A 138 12.03 -10.60 5.80
N PRO A 139 11.73 -9.97 6.96
CA PRO A 139 10.38 -9.56 7.34
C PRO A 139 9.75 -8.50 6.42
N LEU A 140 10.57 -7.76 5.67
CA LEU A 140 10.15 -6.74 4.71
C LEU A 140 9.64 -7.35 3.39
N ALA A 141 10.21 -8.48 2.97
CA ALA A 141 9.85 -9.16 1.74
C ALA A 141 8.75 -10.21 1.95
N ALA A 142 8.96 -11.11 2.91
CA ALA A 142 8.08 -12.23 3.22
C ALA A 142 7.25 -11.92 4.47
N ARG A 143 6.34 -10.94 4.35
CA ARG A 143 5.35 -10.70 5.41
C ARG A 143 4.58 -12.00 5.66
N LYS A 144 4.67 -12.51 6.89
CA LYS A 144 3.92 -13.70 7.28
C LYS A 144 2.43 -13.44 7.09
N LEU A 145 1.76 -14.39 6.47
CA LEU A 145 0.30 -14.42 6.37
C LEU A 145 -0.30 -14.34 7.77
N GLN A 146 -0.96 -13.22 8.04
CA GLN A 146 -1.55 -12.99 9.34
C GLN A 146 -2.83 -13.84 9.48
N PRO A 147 -3.09 -14.46 10.65
CA PRO A 147 -4.28 -15.27 10.86
C PRO A 147 -5.59 -14.55 10.51
N GLU A 148 -5.67 -13.25 10.78
CA GLU A 148 -6.82 -12.39 10.50
C GLU A 148 -7.11 -12.20 9.00
N TRP A 149 -6.14 -12.48 8.11
CA TRP A 149 -6.33 -12.35 6.65
C TRP A 149 -7.07 -13.53 6.03
N ARG A 150 -7.20 -14.64 6.77
CA ARG A 150 -7.77 -15.89 6.25
C ARG A 150 -9.19 -15.71 5.74
N GLY A 151 -10.05 -14.99 6.46
CA GLY A 151 -11.45 -14.79 6.02
C GLY A 151 -11.56 -14.08 4.66
N ALA A 152 -10.76 -13.03 4.46
CA ALA A 152 -10.72 -12.30 3.19
C ALA A 152 -10.13 -13.16 2.05
N LEU A 153 -9.10 -13.95 2.33
CA LEU A 153 -8.56 -14.92 1.38
C LEU A 153 -9.56 -16.00 1.01
N GLU A 154 -10.23 -16.62 1.98
CA GLU A 154 -11.21 -17.68 1.74
C GLU A 154 -12.39 -17.16 0.91
N LYS A 155 -12.84 -15.92 1.16
CA LYS A 155 -13.90 -15.28 0.36
C LYS A 155 -13.51 -15.18 -1.12
N ARG A 156 -12.23 -14.94 -1.44
CA ARG A 156 -11.76 -14.69 -2.81
C ARG A 156 -11.18 -15.92 -3.51
N TYR A 157 -10.48 -16.79 -2.77
CA TYR A 157 -9.74 -17.94 -3.29
C TYR A 157 -10.26 -19.29 -2.78
N GLY A 158 -11.14 -19.29 -1.78
CA GLY A 158 -11.69 -20.48 -1.11
C GLY A 158 -10.81 -21.09 -0.03
N ALA A 159 -11.44 -21.89 0.83
CA ALA A 159 -10.82 -22.57 1.97
C ALA A 159 -9.66 -23.52 1.63
N GLN A 160 -9.58 -24.00 0.38
CA GLN A 160 -8.54 -24.94 -0.05
C GLN A 160 -7.34 -24.25 -0.72
N ALA A 161 -7.37 -22.93 -0.90
CA ALA A 161 -6.28 -22.21 -1.54
C ALA A 161 -5.01 -22.26 -0.67
N ARG A 162 -3.89 -22.64 -1.30
CA ARG A 162 -2.57 -22.70 -0.65
C ARG A 162 -1.77 -21.47 -1.07
N ILE A 163 -1.97 -20.38 -0.35
CA ILE A 163 -1.30 -19.09 -0.60
C ILE A 163 -0.09 -18.98 0.31
N GLN A 164 1.07 -18.63 -0.25
CA GLN A 164 2.33 -18.49 0.51
C GLN A 164 2.61 -17.03 0.84
N HIS A 165 2.33 -16.14 -0.12
CA HIS A 165 2.60 -14.72 -0.07
C HIS A 165 1.33 -13.95 -0.42
N ALA A 166 1.01 -12.95 0.39
CA ALA A 166 -0.14 -12.09 0.15
C ALA A 166 0.15 -10.65 0.57
N GLU A 167 -0.57 -9.72 -0.06
CA GLU A 167 -0.68 -8.33 0.38
C GLU A 167 -2.12 -8.05 0.79
N ALA A 168 -2.28 -7.28 1.85
CA ALA A 168 -3.57 -6.89 2.37
C ALA A 168 -3.78 -5.38 2.29
N PHE A 169 -5.02 -4.99 2.02
CA PHE A 169 -5.47 -3.62 1.90
C PHE A 169 -6.76 -3.40 2.69
N GLU A 170 -6.88 -2.23 3.29
CA GLU A 170 -8.08 -1.74 3.98
C GLU A 170 -8.79 -0.75 3.08
N ILE A 171 -10.10 -0.88 2.90
CA ILE A 171 -10.90 0.12 2.20
C ILE A 171 -11.15 1.27 3.16
N THR A 172 -10.71 2.47 2.79
CA THR A 172 -10.90 3.67 3.62
C THR A 172 -12.35 4.16 3.50
N GLU A 173 -12.86 4.79 4.56
CA GLU A 173 -14.22 5.34 4.59
C GLU A 173 -14.37 6.69 3.87
N TYR A 174 -13.26 7.31 3.44
CA TYR A 174 -13.22 8.67 2.91
C TYR A 174 -13.43 8.75 1.39
N GLY A 175 -13.31 7.62 0.69
CA GLY A 175 -13.51 7.48 -0.75
C GLY A 175 -14.79 6.74 -1.12
N HIS A 176 -14.85 6.30 -2.38
CA HIS A 176 -15.95 5.45 -2.86
C HIS A 176 -15.94 4.08 -2.19
N GLN A 177 -17.12 3.62 -1.76
CA GLN A 177 -17.32 2.26 -1.26
C GLN A 177 -17.80 1.37 -2.41
N PRO A 178 -16.94 0.49 -2.96
CA PRO A 178 -17.30 -0.28 -4.14
C PRO A 178 -18.36 -1.33 -3.81
N THR A 179 -19.34 -1.46 -4.70
CA THR A 179 -20.19 -2.66 -4.73
C THR A 179 -19.38 -3.89 -5.12
N GLU A 180 -19.90 -5.10 -4.91
CA GLU A 180 -19.21 -6.33 -5.32
C GLU A 180 -18.99 -6.39 -6.85
N GLU A 181 -19.90 -5.84 -7.66
CA GLU A 181 -19.73 -5.77 -9.12
C GLU A 181 -18.57 -4.84 -9.51
N GLU A 182 -18.49 -3.66 -8.90
CA GLU A 182 -17.40 -2.70 -9.12
C GLU A 182 -16.07 -3.25 -8.63
N PHE A 183 -16.08 -3.92 -7.47
CA PHE A 183 -14.91 -4.59 -6.93
C PHE A 183 -14.32 -5.59 -7.93
N ARG A 184 -15.15 -6.42 -8.59
CA ARG A 184 -14.64 -7.37 -9.61
C ARG A 184 -14.06 -6.69 -10.84
N LYS A 185 -14.57 -5.51 -11.20
CA LYS A 185 -13.98 -4.70 -12.29
C LYS A 185 -12.62 -4.13 -11.88
N LEU A 186 -12.49 -3.69 -10.64
CA LEU A 186 -11.25 -3.13 -10.07
C LEU A 186 -10.17 -4.19 -9.81
N PHE A 187 -10.58 -5.41 -9.47
CA PHE A 187 -9.69 -6.52 -9.16
C PHE A 187 -10.01 -7.75 -10.04
N PRO A 188 -9.82 -7.64 -11.37
CA PRO A 188 -10.27 -8.65 -12.34
C PRO A 188 -9.41 -9.93 -12.34
N PHE A 189 -8.37 -9.98 -11.50
CA PHE A 189 -7.48 -11.12 -11.35
C PHE A 189 -7.91 -12.09 -10.25
N PHE A 190 -8.94 -11.78 -9.47
CA PHE A 190 -9.50 -12.76 -8.55
C PHE A 190 -10.22 -13.88 -9.31
N PRO A 191 -10.20 -15.13 -8.81
CA PRO A 191 -10.93 -16.23 -9.43
C PRO A 191 -12.43 -15.95 -9.51
N ASP A 192 -13.05 -16.35 -10.61
CA ASP A 192 -14.51 -16.33 -10.76
C ASP A 192 -15.14 -17.36 -9.82
N ARG A 193 -15.75 -16.86 -8.76
CA ARG A 193 -16.51 -17.63 -7.77
C ARG A 193 -17.83 -16.97 -7.42
#